data_AF-A0A353UHJ0-F1
#
_entry.id   AF-A0A353UHJ0-F1
#
_cell.length_a   1.000
_cell.length_b   1.000
_cell.length_c   1.000
_cell.angle_alpha   90.00
_cell.angle_beta   90.00
_cell.angle_gamma   90.00
#
_symmetry.space_group_name_H-M   'P 1'
#
loop_
_entity.id
_entity.type
_entity.pdbx_description
1 polymer ?
#
loop_
_entity_poly.entity_id
_entity_poly.type
_entity_poly.pdbx_seq_one_letter_code
_entity_poly.pdbx_strand_id
1 'polypeptide(L)'
;MACDEKPKNPVSEYGDIMIDSYKKGQKAGETANLDAVKKAVQAYHALNDKYPQSLDDVKELIGAEMDMSKYSYDPQTGAASLKK
;
A
#
# COMPACT_ATOMS: atom_id res chain seq x y z
N MET A 1 -30.53 0.71 42.50
CA MET A 1 -29.98 0.32 41.19
C MET A 1 -30.85 0.98 40.13
N ALA A 2 -30.37 2.04 39.50
CA ALA A 2 -31.00 2.66 38.34
C ALA A 2 -29.89 2.79 37.29
N CYS A 3 -30.06 2.09 36.17
CA CYS A 3 -29.16 2.17 35.02
C CYS A 3 -29.38 3.52 34.33
N ASP A 4 -28.41 4.43 34.45
CA ASP A 4 -28.21 5.57 33.55
C ASP A 4 -27.65 5.09 32.21
N GLU A 5 -28.46 4.39 31.40
CA GLU A 5 -28.10 4.08 30.02
C GLU A 5 -28.63 5.18 29.10
N LYS A 6 -27.80 6.21 28.89
CA LYS A 6 -27.99 7.17 27.80
C LYS A 6 -28.15 6.39 26.49
N PRO A 7 -29.10 6.78 25.61
CA PRO A 7 -29.27 6.13 24.32
C PRO A 7 -27.99 6.34 23.49
N LYS A 8 -27.14 5.31 23.41
CA LYS A 8 -26.05 5.26 22.44
C LYS A 8 -26.69 5.16 21.07
N ASN A 9 -26.49 6.20 20.25
CA ASN A 9 -27.07 6.31 18.93
C ASN A 9 -26.37 5.30 18.00
N PRO A 10 -26.99 4.15 17.65
CA PRO A 10 -26.30 3.03 17.01
C PRO A 10 -25.80 3.34 15.60
N VAL A 11 -26.39 4.37 14.97
CA VAL A 11 -26.09 4.82 13.61
C VAL A 11 -24.67 5.39 13.49
N SER A 12 -24.18 6.07 14.53
CA SER A 12 -22.83 6.64 14.53
C SER A 12 -21.75 5.56 14.62
N GLU A 13 -21.96 4.53 15.44
CA GLU A 13 -21.00 3.43 15.60
C GLU A 13 -20.87 2.58 14.33
N TYR A 14 -21.96 2.38 13.58
CA TYR A 14 -21.92 1.62 12.33
C TYR A 14 -21.17 2.35 11.21
N GLY A 15 -21.33 3.69 11.12
CA GLY A 15 -20.61 4.53 10.16
C GLY A 15 -19.10 4.54 10.41
N ASP A 16 -18.69 4.64 11.68
CA ASP A 16 -17.28 4.66 12.06
C ASP A 16 -16.58 3.33 11.77
N ILE A 17 -17.25 2.19 12.01
CA ILE A 17 -16.70 0.85 11.72
C ILE A 17 -16.47 0.67 10.22
N MET A 18 -17.38 1.14 9.36
CA MET A 18 -17.22 1.04 7.90
C MET A 18 -16.06 1.90 7.41
N ILE A 19 -15.96 3.14 7.88
CA ILE A 19 -14.87 4.06 7.50
C ILE A 19 -13.52 3.51 7.96
N ASP A 20 -13.44 2.98 9.18
CA ASP A 20 -12.21 2.39 9.72
C ASP A 20 -11.81 1.12 8.95
N SER A 21 -12.76 0.23 8.68
CA SER A 21 -12.53 -0.99 7.90
C SER A 21 -12.07 -0.67 6.47
N TYR A 22 -12.66 0.36 5.86
CA TYR A 22 -12.26 0.86 4.55
C TYR A 22 -10.83 1.39 4.55
N LYS A 23 -10.46 2.23 5.52
CA LYS A 23 -9.10 2.76 5.68
C LYS A 23 -8.07 1.66 5.92
N LYS A 24 -8.41 0.66 6.74
CA LYS A 24 -7.56 -0.51 6.98
C LYS A 24 -7.35 -1.34 5.71
N GLY A 25 -8.42 -1.57 4.94
CA GLY A 25 -8.36 -2.26 3.65
C GLY A 25 -7.47 -1.54 2.64
N GLN A 26 -7.61 -0.21 2.51
CA GLN A 26 -6.75 0.61 1.66
C GLN A 26 -5.28 0.48 2.06
N LYS A 27 -4.97 0.67 3.35
CA LYS A 27 -3.59 0.60 3.85
C LYS A 27 -2.96 -0.79 3.64
N ALA A 28 -3.74 -1.85 3.82
CA ALA A 28 -3.29 -3.22 3.54
C ALA A 28 -2.99 -3.41 2.05
N GLY A 29 -3.85 -2.90 1.16
CA GLY A 29 -3.62 -2.91 -0.29
C GLY A 29 -2.37 -2.13 -0.70
N GLU A 30 -2.18 -0.92 -0.17
CA GLU A 30 -0.98 -0.11 -0.45
C GLU A 30 0.31 -0.78 0.03
N THR A 31 0.26 -1.45 1.19
CA THR A 31 1.40 -2.19 1.73
C THR A 31 1.74 -3.41 0.86
N ALA A 32 0.74 -4.17 0.44
CA ALA A 32 0.91 -5.32 -0.44
C ALA A 32 1.47 -4.89 -1.81
N ASN A 33 0.96 -3.77 -2.35
CA ASN A 33 1.46 -3.24 -3.61
C ASN A 33 2.91 -2.76 -3.48
N LEU A 34 3.28 -2.08 -2.38
CA LEU A 34 4.67 -1.68 -2.13
C LEU A 34 5.61 -2.91 -2.04
N ASP A 35 5.17 -3.99 -1.41
CA ASP A 35 5.95 -5.24 -1.33
C ASP A 35 6.18 -5.86 -2.71
N ALA A 36 5.16 -5.86 -3.56
CA ALA A 36 5.29 -6.32 -4.95
C ALA A 36 6.29 -5.48 -5.75
N VAL A 37 6.26 -4.14 -5.61
CA VAL A 37 7.24 -3.24 -6.23
C VAL A 37 8.67 -3.57 -5.78
N LYS A 38 8.89 -3.73 -4.47
CA LYS A 38 10.22 -4.07 -3.93
C LYS A 38 10.73 -5.40 -4.46
N LYS A 39 9.88 -6.42 -4.52
CA LYS A 39 10.24 -7.74 -5.09
C LYS A 39 10.58 -7.66 -6.57
N ALA A 40 9.84 -6.87 -7.34
CA ALA A 40 10.11 -6.67 -8.75
C ALA A 40 11.46 -5.97 -9.00
N VAL A 41 11.79 -4.94 -8.19
CA VAL A 41 13.10 -4.28 -8.21
C VAL A 41 14.22 -5.27 -7.86
N GLN A 42 14.04 -6.10 -6.83
CA GLN A 42 15.03 -7.12 -6.45
C GLN A 42 15.22 -8.17 -7.54
N ALA A 43 14.13 -8.63 -8.17
CA ALA A 43 14.19 -9.57 -9.28
C ALA A 43 14.93 -8.97 -10.48
N TYR A 44 14.64 -7.71 -10.83
CA TYR A 44 15.37 -7.00 -11.88
C TYR A 44 16.86 -6.91 -11.57
N HIS A 45 17.22 -6.53 -10.34
CA HIS A 45 18.61 -6.46 -9.90
C HIS A 45 19.32 -7.82 -10.02
N ALA A 46 18.70 -8.89 -9.56
CA ALA A 46 19.27 -10.24 -9.65
C ALA A 46 19.51 -10.70 -11.10
N LEU A 47 18.68 -10.25 -12.04
CA LEU A 47 18.79 -10.62 -13.46
C LEU A 47 19.79 -9.75 -14.24
N ASN A 48 20.03 -8.52 -13.81
CA ASN A 48 20.79 -7.52 -14.58
C ASN A 48 22.07 -7.03 -13.88
N ASP A 49 22.32 -7.47 -12.65
CA ASP A 49 23.42 -7.03 -11.78
C ASP A 49 23.47 -5.49 -11.58
N LYS A 50 22.29 -4.87 -11.71
CA LYS A 50 22.06 -3.42 -11.52
C LYS A 50 20.61 -3.15 -11.16
N TYR A 51 20.37 -2.09 -10.40
CA TYR A 51 19.00 -1.66 -10.11
C TYR A 51 18.34 -1.04 -11.36
N PRO A 52 17.01 -1.17 -11.49
CA PRO A 52 16.28 -0.51 -12.57
C PRO A 52 16.45 1.00 -12.44
N GLN A 53 16.49 1.71 -13.57
CA GLN A 53 16.63 3.16 -13.59
C GLN A 53 15.31 3.84 -13.21
N SER A 54 14.18 3.15 -13.44
CA SER A 54 12.85 3.59 -13.06
C SER A 54 11.96 2.42 -12.66
N LEU A 55 10.86 2.69 -11.95
CA LEU A 55 9.85 1.66 -11.68
C LEU A 55 9.11 1.20 -12.95
N ASP A 56 9.21 1.94 -14.05
CA ASP A 56 8.66 1.52 -15.34
C ASP A 56 9.38 0.27 -15.88
N ASP A 57 10.68 0.13 -15.60
CA ASP A 57 11.49 -1.02 -16.03
C ASP A 57 11.05 -2.36 -15.38
N VAL A 58 10.26 -2.29 -14.31
CA VAL A 58 9.76 -3.46 -13.57
C VAL A 58 8.24 -3.61 -13.61
N LYS A 59 7.53 -2.74 -14.33
CA LYS A 59 6.07 -2.81 -14.47
C LYS A 59 5.60 -4.17 -14.97
N GLU A 60 6.28 -4.70 -15.99
CA GLU A 60 5.93 -5.98 -16.60
C GLU A 60 6.14 -7.17 -15.63
N LEU A 61 7.02 -7.04 -14.64
CA LEU A 61 7.29 -8.08 -13.64
C LEU A 61 6.20 -8.19 -12.57
N ILE A 62 5.43 -7.12 -12.36
CA ILE A 62 4.42 -7.03 -11.30
C ILE A 62 3.10 -7.70 -11.71
N GLY A 63 2.90 -7.95 -13.01
CA GLY A 63 1.76 -8.73 -13.55
C GLY A 63 0.38 -8.09 -13.34
N ALA A 64 0.31 -6.90 -12.74
CA ALA A 64 -0.90 -6.15 -12.47
C ALA A 64 -0.69 -4.68 -12.83
N GLU A 65 -1.77 -4.03 -13.30
CA GLU A 65 -1.74 -2.61 -13.58
C GLU A 65 -1.61 -1.84 -12.25
N MET A 66 -0.47 -1.18 -12.06
CA MET A 66 -0.13 -0.50 -10.82
C MET A 66 0.30 0.93 -11.10
N ASP A 67 -0.30 1.85 -10.36
CA ASP A 67 0.04 3.27 -10.43
C ASP A 67 1.38 3.53 -9.74
N MET A 68 2.45 3.54 -10.54
CA MET A 68 3.82 3.78 -10.07
C MET A 68 4.02 5.20 -9.52
N SER A 69 3.12 6.14 -9.86
CA SER A 69 3.24 7.52 -9.39
C SER A 69 3.13 7.64 -7.86
N LYS A 70 2.51 6.64 -7.21
CA LYS A 70 2.34 6.54 -5.75
C LYS A 70 3.61 6.18 -4.99
N TYR A 71 4.68 5.77 -5.68
CA TYR A 71 5.92 5.34 -5.04
C TYR A 71 7.05 6.32 -5.30
N SER A 72 7.88 6.51 -4.28
CA SER A 72 9.20 7.12 -4.39
C SER A 72 10.22 6.01 -4.57
N TYR A 73 11.16 6.21 -5.49
CA TYR A 73 12.17 5.22 -5.85
C TYR A 73 13.54 5.86 -6.00
N ASP A 74 14.56 5.19 -5.47
CA ASP A 74 15.97 5.56 -5.61
C ASP A 74 16.69 4.49 -6.46
N PRO A 75 17.10 4.81 -7.70
CA PRO A 75 17.78 3.86 -8.59
C PRO A 75 19.22 3.52 -8.16
N GLN A 76 19.84 4.30 -7.26
CA GLN A 76 21.19 3.99 -6.77
C GLN A 76 21.16 2.86 -5.74
N THR A 77 20.11 2.83 -4.91
CA THR A 77 19.99 1.87 -3.80
C THR A 77 18.91 0.82 -4.02
N GLY A 78 18.06 0.98 -5.04
CA GLY A 78 16.88 0.14 -5.26
C GLY A 78 15.76 0.36 -4.25
N ALA A 79 15.85 1.39 -3.41
CA ALA A 79 14.89 1.62 -2.34
C ALA A 79 13.55 2.16 -2.90
N ALA A 80 12.45 1.48 -2.57
CA ALA A 80 11.09 1.92 -2.88
C ALA A 80 10.28 2.17 -1.60
N SER A 81 9.50 3.24 -1.59
CA SER A 81 8.58 3.59 -0.50
C SER A 81 7.31 4.25 -1.04
N LEU A 82 6.25 4.28 -0.24
CA LEU A 82 5.05 5.07 -0.57
C LEU A 82 5.40 6.56 -0.48
N LYS A 83 4.94 7.34 -1.47
CA LYS A 83 4.93 8.80 -1.34
C LYS A 83 3.96 9.19 -0.22
N LYS A 84 4.36 10.20 0.55
CA LYS A 84 3.52 10.83 1.57
C LYS A 84 2.55 11.80 0.93
#